data_AF-A0A838IYX6-F1
#
_entry.id   AF-A0A838IYX6-F1
#
_cell.length_a   1.000
_cell.length_b   1.000
_cell.length_c   1.000
_cell.angle_alpha   90.00
_cell.angle_beta   90.00
_cell.angle_gamma   90.00
#
_symmetry.space_group_name_H-M   'P 1'
#
loop_
_entity.id
_entity.type
_entity.pdbx_description
1 polymer ?
#
loop_
_entity_poly.entity_id
_entity_poly.type
_entity_poly.pdbx_seq_one_letter_code
_entity_poly.pdbx_strand_id
1 'polypeptide(L)'
;MLLCALRDAAQGEAFLVSGGERVTWREFYAAFERMLGRSATVSMTSAEANAHYAASQRRRFALPELVGLVRDDAAVRARLARTRDVGALYSALKPLASSPLLAPLVARLRPPARTKVKPPRAAAAAPGRISPVHPKQVDFLAAETVVRIEKARRLLGFEPAFDFARGIDMTERWARWANLIPDEASV
;
A
#
# COMPACT_ATOMS: atom_id res chain seq x y z
N MET A 1 30.24 -11.94 -11.01
CA MET A 1 30.44 -12.29 -12.43
C MET A 1 31.88 -12.72 -12.69
N LEU A 2 32.90 -11.88 -12.43
CA LEU A 2 34.30 -12.25 -12.65
C LEU A 2 34.73 -13.53 -11.91
N LEU A 3 34.35 -13.73 -10.64
CA LEU A 3 34.69 -14.95 -9.89
C LEU A 3 34.17 -16.24 -10.54
N CYS A 4 32.99 -16.21 -11.18
CA CYS A 4 32.44 -17.37 -11.86
C CYS A 4 33.25 -17.74 -13.11
N ALA A 5 33.86 -16.74 -13.78
CA ALA A 5 34.67 -16.98 -14.97
C ALA A 5 36.07 -17.55 -14.63
N LEU A 6 36.50 -17.46 -13.37
CA LEU A 6 37.82 -17.88 -12.91
C LEU A 6 37.82 -19.25 -12.21
N ARG A 7 36.67 -19.93 -12.18
CA ARG A 7 36.47 -21.17 -11.43
C ARG A 7 35.72 -22.17 -12.29
N ASP A 8 36.38 -23.24 -12.71
CA ASP A 8 35.75 -24.31 -13.52
C ASP A 8 34.54 -24.93 -12.80
N ALA A 9 34.64 -25.07 -11.47
CA ALA A 9 33.56 -25.55 -10.61
C ALA A 9 32.31 -24.65 -10.58
N ALA A 10 32.34 -23.47 -11.21
CA ALA A 10 31.19 -22.58 -11.35
C ALA A 10 30.40 -22.81 -12.65
N GLN A 11 30.91 -23.62 -13.58
CA GLN A 11 30.26 -23.85 -14.87
C GLN A 11 28.91 -24.56 -14.69
N GLY A 12 27.84 -23.98 -15.24
CA GLY A 12 26.48 -24.51 -15.14
C GLY A 12 25.80 -24.29 -13.78
N GLU A 13 26.48 -23.65 -12.83
CA GLU A 13 25.96 -23.44 -11.47
C GLU A 13 25.20 -22.11 -11.34
N ALA A 14 24.11 -22.14 -10.58
CA ALA A 14 23.41 -20.94 -10.11
C ALA A 14 23.80 -20.61 -8.65
N PHE A 15 24.07 -19.34 -8.37
CA PHE A 15 24.51 -18.86 -7.07
C PHE A 15 23.59 -17.76 -6.55
N LEU A 16 23.29 -17.83 -5.26
CA LEU A 16 22.69 -16.72 -4.52
C LEU A 16 23.81 -15.85 -3.97
N VAL A 17 23.77 -14.57 -4.32
CA VAL A 17 24.73 -13.55 -3.89
C VAL A 17 23.98 -12.53 -3.07
N SER A 18 24.36 -12.39 -1.80
CA SER A 18 23.72 -11.53 -0.81
C SER A 18 24.73 -11.12 0.27
N GLY A 19 24.33 -10.23 1.18
CA GLY A 19 25.05 -10.02 2.43
C GLY A 19 25.14 -11.32 3.25
N GLY A 20 26.21 -11.46 4.05
CA GLY A 20 26.44 -12.66 4.86
C GLY A 20 25.57 -12.74 6.12
N GLU A 21 25.01 -11.62 6.54
CA GLU A 21 24.25 -11.47 7.78
C GLU A 21 22.75 -11.70 7.54
N ARG A 22 22.08 -12.28 8.54
CA ARG A 22 20.61 -12.38 8.54
C ARG A 22 20.04 -11.07 9.07
N VAL A 23 19.28 -10.37 8.22
CA VAL A 23 18.57 -9.13 8.59
C VAL A 23 17.07 -9.37 8.50
N THR A 24 16.36 -9.06 9.56
CA THR A 24 14.89 -9.10 9.62
C THR A 24 14.27 -7.85 9.02
N TRP A 25 13.01 -7.93 8.60
CA TRP A 25 12.25 -6.75 8.17
C TRP A 25 12.20 -5.66 9.24
N ARG A 26 12.13 -6.05 10.52
CA ARG A 26 12.15 -5.11 11.65
C ARG A 26 13.46 -4.33 11.68
N GLU A 27 14.60 -5.00 11.61
CA GLU A 27 15.91 -4.35 11.64
C GLU A 27 16.14 -3.47 10.41
N PHE A 28 15.73 -3.96 9.24
CA PHE A 28 15.80 -3.22 7.99
C PHE A 28 15.04 -1.89 8.07
N TYR A 29 13.75 -1.92 8.40
CA TYR A 29 12.95 -0.68 8.49
C TYR A 29 13.36 0.21 9.66
N ALA A 30 13.75 -0.36 10.81
CA ALA A 30 14.24 0.42 11.94
C ALA A 30 15.51 1.22 11.60
N ALA A 31 16.36 0.71 10.71
CA ALA A 31 17.51 1.45 10.22
C ALA A 31 17.10 2.70 9.42
N PHE A 32 16.11 2.60 8.54
CA PHE A 32 15.57 3.75 7.82
C PHE A 32 14.81 4.73 8.73
N GLU A 33 14.09 4.25 9.73
CA GLU A 33 13.43 5.10 10.72
C GLU A 33 14.41 5.97 11.49
N ARG A 34 15.55 5.38 11.92
CA ARG A 34 16.65 6.12 12.55
C ARG A 34 17.23 7.16 11.60
N MET A 35 17.55 6.74 10.37
CA MET A 35 18.09 7.62 9.33
C MET A 35 17.18 8.83 9.04
N LEU A 36 15.87 8.62 9.08
CA LEU A 36 14.85 9.64 8.81
C LEU A 36 14.38 10.39 10.06
N GLY A 37 14.87 10.03 11.26
CA GLY A 37 14.43 10.62 12.53
C GLY A 37 12.94 10.46 12.81
N ARG A 38 12.27 9.43 12.28
CA ARG A 38 10.82 9.23 12.41
C ARG A 38 10.44 7.78 12.63
N SER A 39 9.42 7.55 13.46
CA SER A 39 8.77 6.24 13.58
C SER A 39 7.54 6.21 12.69
N ALA A 40 7.48 5.23 11.80
CA ALA A 40 6.45 5.06 10.77
C ALA A 40 5.93 3.62 10.65
N THR A 41 6.65 2.65 11.22
CA THR A 41 6.31 1.23 11.18
C THR A 41 5.48 0.81 12.39
N VAL A 42 4.60 -0.17 12.18
CA VAL A 42 3.73 -0.72 13.22
C VAL A 42 3.87 -2.23 13.21
N SER A 43 4.16 -2.81 14.37
CA SER A 43 4.22 -4.26 14.54
C SER A 43 2.80 -4.82 14.62
N MET A 44 2.47 -5.74 13.71
CA MET A 44 1.18 -6.41 13.67
C MET A 44 1.36 -7.87 13.23
N THR A 45 0.44 -8.72 13.66
CA THR A 45 0.34 -10.10 13.17
C THR A 45 -0.24 -10.14 11.75
N SER A 46 -0.01 -11.23 11.02
CA SER A 46 -0.61 -11.42 9.69
C SER A 46 -2.13 -11.36 9.73
N ALA A 47 -2.75 -11.84 10.82
CA ALA A 47 -4.20 -11.79 11.02
C ALA A 47 -4.72 -10.36 11.15
N GLU A 48 -4.06 -9.52 11.95
CA GLU A 48 -4.39 -8.10 12.12
C GLU A 48 -4.20 -7.32 10.81
N ALA A 49 -3.10 -7.56 10.10
CA ALA A 49 -2.82 -6.93 8.80
C ALA A 49 -3.90 -7.29 7.77
N ASN A 50 -4.27 -8.56 7.69
CA ASN A 50 -5.33 -9.03 6.78
C ASN A 50 -6.71 -8.48 7.17
N ALA A 51 -7.01 -8.37 8.46
CA ALA A 51 -8.25 -7.75 8.94
C ALA A 51 -8.29 -6.25 8.59
N HIS A 52 -7.17 -5.53 8.75
CA HIS A 52 -7.04 -4.13 8.36
C HIS A 52 -7.23 -3.94 6.86
N TYR A 53 -6.61 -4.80 6.04
CA TYR A 53 -6.83 -4.82 4.59
C TYR A 53 -8.30 -5.05 4.26
N ALA A 54 -8.94 -6.09 4.81
CA ALA A 54 -10.35 -6.39 4.57
C ALA A 54 -11.28 -5.23 4.98
N ALA A 55 -11.01 -4.57 6.11
CA ALA A 55 -11.74 -3.38 6.56
C ALA A 55 -11.56 -2.19 5.60
N SER A 56 -10.36 -2.01 5.03
CA SER A 56 -10.09 -0.96 4.05
C SER A 56 -10.83 -1.18 2.71
N GLN A 57 -11.01 -2.44 2.30
CA GLN A 57 -11.77 -2.82 1.10
C GLN A 57 -13.29 -2.67 1.30
N ARG A 58 -13.77 -2.63 2.54
CA ARG A 58 -15.20 -2.41 2.85
C ARG A 58 -15.68 -0.98 2.58
N ARG A 59 -14.88 -0.14 1.92
CA ARG A 59 -15.31 1.19 1.49
C ARG A 59 -16.37 1.10 0.39
N ARG A 60 -17.61 1.27 0.87
CA ARG A 60 -18.84 1.72 0.21
C ARG A 60 -18.77 1.70 -1.32
N PHE A 61 -19.47 0.74 -1.92
CA PHE A 61 -19.98 0.89 -3.29
C PHE A 61 -20.48 2.32 -3.46
N ALA A 62 -19.96 3.05 -4.44
CA ALA A 62 -20.40 4.42 -4.75
C ALA A 62 -21.84 4.45 -5.30
N LEU A 63 -22.48 3.28 -5.47
CA LEU A 63 -23.82 3.14 -6.02
C LEU A 63 -24.88 3.97 -5.27
N PRO A 64 -24.97 3.98 -3.92
CA PRO A 64 -25.97 4.80 -3.22
C PRO A 64 -25.73 6.30 -3.43
N GLU A 65 -24.46 6.74 -3.49
CA GLU A 65 -24.13 8.15 -3.73
C GLU A 65 -24.37 8.56 -5.19
N LEU A 66 -24.05 7.69 -6.15
CA LEU A 66 -24.34 7.89 -7.57
C LEU A 66 -25.84 7.88 -7.85
N VAL A 67 -26.58 6.94 -7.25
CA VAL A 67 -28.05 6.89 -7.33
C VAL A 67 -28.66 8.13 -6.68
N GLY A 68 -28.15 8.57 -5.53
CA GLY A 68 -28.56 9.82 -4.88
C GLY A 68 -28.31 11.04 -5.78
N LEU A 69 -27.14 11.15 -6.40
CA LEU A 69 -26.78 12.27 -7.27
C LEU A 69 -27.65 12.32 -8.54
N VAL A 70 -27.93 11.17 -9.15
CA VAL A 70 -28.84 11.07 -10.30
C VAL A 70 -30.29 11.36 -9.90
N ARG A 71 -30.70 11.00 -8.68
CA ARG A 71 -32.07 11.26 -8.20
C ARG A 71 -32.29 12.73 -7.86
N ASP A 72 -31.34 13.34 -7.16
CA ASP A 72 -31.51 14.64 -6.48
C ASP A 72 -31.08 15.83 -7.35
N ASP A 73 -30.28 15.63 -8.40
CA ASP A 73 -29.82 16.70 -9.28
C ASP A 73 -30.58 16.72 -10.62
N ALA A 74 -31.42 17.75 -10.81
CA ALA A 74 -32.22 17.92 -12.02
C ALA A 74 -31.37 18.16 -13.28
N ALA A 75 -30.20 18.79 -13.16
CA ALA A 75 -29.31 19.05 -14.28
C ALA A 75 -28.61 17.77 -14.74
N VAL A 76 -28.24 16.89 -13.80
CA VAL A 76 -27.68 15.56 -14.10
C VAL A 76 -28.71 14.69 -14.81
N ARG A 77 -29.96 14.66 -14.35
CA ARG A 77 -31.06 13.95 -15.04
C ARG A 77 -31.28 14.46 -16.46
N ALA A 78 -31.27 15.79 -16.66
CA ALA A 78 -31.44 16.39 -17.97
C ALA A 78 -30.28 16.10 -18.94
N ARG A 79 -29.07 15.87 -18.42
CA ARG A 79 -27.92 15.42 -19.24
C ARG A 79 -28.03 13.93 -19.59
N LEU A 80 -28.42 13.07 -18.63
CA LEU A 80 -28.58 11.63 -18.87
C LEU A 80 -29.75 11.32 -19.81
N ALA A 81 -30.85 12.07 -19.72
CA ALA A 81 -32.01 11.92 -20.62
C ALA A 81 -31.71 12.30 -22.08
N ARG A 82 -30.63 13.06 -22.33
CA ARG A 82 -30.16 13.39 -23.68
C ARG A 82 -29.29 12.28 -24.28
N THR A 83 -28.80 11.36 -23.47
CA THR A 83 -28.11 10.16 -23.94
C THR A 83 -29.16 9.10 -24.27
N ARG A 84 -29.35 8.82 -25.56
CA ARG A 84 -30.46 8.04 -26.13
C ARG A 84 -30.67 6.68 -25.42
N ASP A 85 -29.58 6.01 -25.06
CA ASP A 85 -29.61 4.69 -24.42
C ASP A 85 -29.89 4.74 -22.91
N VAL A 86 -29.50 5.84 -22.25
CA VAL A 86 -29.63 6.00 -20.79
C VAL A 86 -31.00 6.56 -20.42
N GLY A 87 -31.58 7.42 -21.28
CA GLY A 87 -32.94 7.93 -21.12
C GLY A 87 -33.99 6.81 -21.11
N ALA A 88 -33.86 5.85 -22.03
CA ALA A 88 -34.73 4.68 -22.13
C ALA A 88 -34.64 3.78 -20.88
N LEU A 89 -33.43 3.51 -20.41
CA LEU A 89 -33.17 2.72 -19.19
C LEU A 89 -33.73 3.41 -17.94
N TYR A 90 -33.53 4.72 -17.81
CA TYR A 90 -34.09 5.51 -16.70
C TYR A 90 -35.62 5.52 -16.72
N SER A 91 -36.26 5.71 -17.88
CA SER A 91 -37.72 5.67 -17.99
C SER A 91 -38.31 4.30 -17.69
N ALA A 92 -37.60 3.22 -18.03
CA ALA A 92 -38.04 1.85 -17.75
C ALA A 92 -37.90 1.47 -16.27
N LEU A 93 -36.87 1.97 -15.58
CA LEU A 93 -36.61 1.67 -14.15
C LEU A 93 -37.35 2.60 -13.18
N LYS A 94 -37.79 3.79 -13.64
CA LYS A 94 -38.57 4.77 -12.85
C LYS A 94 -39.83 4.18 -12.19
N PRO A 95 -40.70 3.41 -12.87
CA PRO A 95 -41.89 2.83 -12.24
C PRO A 95 -41.56 1.73 -11.22
N LEU A 96 -40.47 0.98 -11.45
CA LEU A 96 -40.00 -0.05 -10.51
C LEU A 96 -39.47 0.56 -9.21
N ALA A 97 -38.70 1.65 -9.28
CA ALA A 97 -38.18 2.34 -8.10
C ALA A 97 -39.26 3.03 -7.24
N SER A 98 -40.47 3.25 -7.80
CA SER A 98 -41.63 3.80 -7.10
C SER A 98 -42.63 2.76 -6.60
N SER A 99 -42.35 1.46 -6.77
CA SER A 99 -43.24 0.41 -6.26
C SER A 99 -43.23 0.35 -4.73
N PRO A 100 -44.39 0.22 -4.06
CA PRO A 100 -44.48 0.11 -2.60
C PRO A 100 -43.73 -1.10 -2.04
N LEU A 101 -43.45 -2.12 -2.85
CA LEU A 101 -42.66 -3.30 -2.48
C LEU A 101 -41.15 -3.01 -2.36
N LEU A 102 -40.63 -2.06 -3.16
CA LEU A 102 -39.22 -1.67 -3.16
C LEU A 102 -38.96 -0.41 -2.32
N ALA A 103 -40.01 0.28 -1.88
CA ALA A 103 -39.95 1.44 -0.98
C ALA A 103 -39.06 1.27 0.26
N PRO A 104 -39.08 0.15 1.03
CA PRO A 104 -38.20 0.00 2.20
C PRO A 104 -36.72 -0.16 1.81
N LEU A 105 -36.43 -0.73 0.64
CA LEU A 105 -35.08 -0.95 0.12
C LEU A 105 -34.49 0.37 -0.43
N VAL A 106 -35.34 1.16 -1.10
CA VAL A 106 -35.01 2.52 -1.58
C VAL A 106 -34.88 3.51 -0.43
N ALA A 107 -35.70 3.39 0.63
CA ALA A 107 -35.58 4.21 1.84
C ALA A 107 -34.26 3.95 2.59
N ARG A 108 -33.76 2.71 2.58
CA ARG A 108 -32.43 2.34 3.12
C ARG A 108 -31.26 2.88 2.29
N LEU A 109 -31.47 3.16 1.01
CA LEU A 109 -30.49 3.79 0.12
C LEU A 109 -30.53 5.31 0.15
N ARG A 110 -31.47 5.92 0.89
CA ARG A 110 -31.56 7.37 1.05
C ARG A 110 -30.35 7.85 1.86
N PRO A 111 -29.40 8.60 1.26
CA PRO A 111 -28.29 9.13 2.02
C PRO A 111 -28.84 10.10 3.09
N PRO A 112 -28.23 10.16 4.29
CA PRO A 112 -28.57 11.18 5.26
C PRO A 112 -28.35 12.56 4.63
N ALA A 113 -29.19 13.52 4.98
CA ALA A 113 -29.09 14.90 4.50
C ALA A 113 -27.64 15.38 4.64
N ARG A 114 -27.06 15.88 3.53
CA ARG A 114 -25.72 16.47 3.50
C ARG A 114 -25.66 17.62 4.50
N THR A 115 -25.23 17.34 5.71
CA THR A 115 -24.76 18.35 6.65
C THR A 115 -23.50 18.95 6.03
N LYS A 116 -23.46 20.28 5.92
CA LYS A 116 -22.25 21.01 5.51
C LYS A 116 -21.15 20.68 6.51
N VAL A 117 -20.29 19.72 6.18
CA VAL A 117 -19.12 19.38 6.97
C VAL A 117 -18.13 20.52 6.78
N LYS A 118 -17.98 21.35 7.82
CA LYS A 118 -16.87 22.29 7.95
C LYS A 118 -15.58 21.47 7.83
N PRO A 119 -14.62 21.82 6.95
CA PRO A 119 -13.39 21.07 6.85
C PRO A 119 -12.72 21.06 8.23
N PRO A 120 -12.27 19.89 8.73
CA PRO A 120 -11.58 19.85 10.01
C PRO A 120 -10.33 20.71 9.89
N ARG A 121 -10.28 21.74 10.75
CA ARG A 121 -9.07 22.48 11.09
C ARG A 121 -7.98 21.46 11.39
N ALA A 122 -6.82 21.62 10.76
CA ALA A 122 -5.66 20.73 10.83
C ALA A 122 -5.50 20.19 12.26
N ALA A 123 -5.90 18.93 12.44
CA ALA A 123 -5.75 18.23 13.69
C ALA A 123 -4.27 17.94 13.86
N ALA A 124 -3.76 18.18 15.07
CA ALA A 124 -2.45 17.73 15.52
C ALA A 124 -2.21 16.28 15.04
N ALA A 125 -1.00 16.02 14.54
CA ALA A 125 -0.61 14.82 13.81
C ALA A 125 -1.22 13.55 14.43
N ALA A 126 -2.37 13.14 13.89
CA ALA A 126 -2.95 11.85 14.20
C ALA A 126 -1.92 10.78 13.84
N PRO A 127 -1.82 9.68 14.61
CA PRO A 127 -0.95 8.57 14.23
C PRO A 127 -1.21 8.26 12.76
N GLY A 128 -0.12 8.29 11.96
CA GLY A 128 -0.20 8.22 10.51
C GLY A 128 -1.09 7.06 10.08
N ARG A 129 -1.99 7.31 9.12
CA ARG A 129 -2.84 6.25 8.58
C ARG A 129 -1.95 5.16 8.00
N ILE A 130 -1.98 3.96 8.59
CA ILE A 130 -1.28 2.80 8.06
C ILE A 130 -1.94 2.41 6.75
N SER A 131 -1.18 2.45 5.66
CA SER A 131 -1.65 1.99 4.35
C SER A 131 -1.95 0.49 4.40
N PRO A 132 -3.13 0.05 3.93
CA PRO A 132 -3.46 -1.36 3.92
C PRO A 132 -2.52 -2.12 2.97
N VAL A 133 -1.86 -3.16 3.48
CA VAL A 133 -0.95 -4.04 2.72
C VAL A 133 -1.75 -5.23 2.19
N HIS A 134 -1.51 -5.62 0.93
CA HIS A 134 -2.24 -6.74 0.32
C HIS A 134 -1.86 -8.07 1.00
N PRO A 135 -2.79 -9.04 1.17
CA PRO A 135 -2.51 -10.31 1.88
C PRO A 135 -1.27 -11.06 1.37
N LYS A 136 -1.07 -11.17 0.05
CA LYS A 136 0.16 -11.76 -0.52
C LYS A 136 1.46 -11.06 -0.10
N GLN A 137 1.44 -9.75 0.12
CA GLN A 137 2.59 -9.02 0.64
C GLN A 137 2.78 -9.28 2.14
N VAL A 138 1.68 -9.43 2.89
CA VAL A 138 1.75 -9.86 4.31
C VAL A 138 2.39 -11.23 4.42
N ASP A 139 1.99 -12.20 3.58
CA ASP A 139 2.57 -13.54 3.54
C ASP A 139 4.07 -13.50 3.23
N PHE A 140 4.47 -12.65 2.27
CA PHE A 140 5.88 -12.44 1.93
C PHE A 140 6.69 -11.84 3.08
N LEU A 141 6.16 -10.81 3.76
CA LEU A 141 6.82 -10.17 4.90
C LEU A 141 6.86 -11.07 6.14
N ALA A 142 5.89 -11.97 6.30
CA ALA A 142 5.83 -12.93 7.39
C ALA A 142 6.73 -14.16 7.17
N ALA A 143 7.20 -14.41 5.95
CA ALA A 143 8.05 -15.55 5.66
C ALA A 143 9.41 -15.42 6.38
N GLU A 144 9.79 -16.45 7.12
CA GLU A 144 11.08 -16.52 7.82
C GLU A 144 12.22 -17.11 6.96
N THR A 145 11.99 -17.22 5.65
CA THR A 145 12.96 -17.81 4.72
C THR A 145 14.24 -16.98 4.67
N VAL A 146 15.38 -17.66 4.78
CA VAL A 146 16.71 -17.04 4.72
C VAL A 146 17.44 -17.52 3.48
N VAL A 147 18.01 -16.56 2.74
CA VAL A 147 18.89 -16.83 1.61
C VAL A 147 20.29 -17.20 2.13
N ARG A 148 20.77 -18.39 1.78
CA ARG A 148 22.11 -18.86 2.16
C ARG A 148 23.10 -18.67 1.01
N ILE A 149 24.26 -18.09 1.31
CA ILE A 149 25.33 -17.83 0.34
C ILE A 149 26.49 -18.84 0.41
N GLU A 150 26.33 -19.91 1.20
CA GLU A 150 27.38 -20.92 1.44
C GLU A 150 27.94 -21.55 0.17
N LYS A 151 27.08 -21.76 -0.84
CA LYS A 151 27.49 -22.29 -2.13
C LYS A 151 28.44 -21.32 -2.84
N ALA A 152 28.14 -20.03 -2.82
CA ALA A 152 28.97 -18.99 -3.43
C ALA A 152 30.30 -18.85 -2.65
N ARG A 153 30.27 -18.88 -1.31
CA ARG A 153 31.48 -18.90 -0.48
C ARG A 153 32.39 -20.07 -0.84
N ARG A 154 31.84 -21.29 -0.82
CA ARG A 154 32.61 -22.53 -1.05
C ARG A 154 33.17 -22.65 -2.46
N LEU A 155 32.37 -22.40 -3.49
CA LEU A 155 32.79 -22.67 -4.88
C LEU A 155 33.46 -21.46 -5.57
N LEU A 156 33.10 -20.24 -5.16
CA LEU A 156 33.65 -19.03 -5.79
C LEU A 156 34.68 -18.31 -4.90
N GLY A 157 34.77 -18.66 -3.62
CA GLY A 157 35.48 -17.82 -2.64
C GLY A 157 34.80 -16.46 -2.46
N PHE A 158 33.48 -16.39 -2.68
CA PHE A 158 32.75 -15.12 -2.59
C PHE A 158 32.66 -14.65 -1.14
N GLU A 159 33.17 -13.46 -0.88
CA GLU A 159 33.02 -12.74 0.39
C GLU A 159 32.25 -11.43 0.16
N PRO A 160 31.15 -11.18 0.90
CA PRO A 160 30.46 -9.90 0.85
C PRO A 160 31.40 -8.75 1.23
N ALA A 161 31.50 -7.74 0.38
CA ALA A 161 32.36 -6.58 0.65
C ALA A 161 31.80 -5.62 1.71
N PHE A 162 30.50 -5.71 1.98
CA PHE A 162 29.77 -4.84 2.91
C PHE A 162 28.89 -5.69 3.82
N ASP A 163 28.90 -5.34 5.10
CA ASP A 163 27.92 -5.76 6.08
C ASP A 163 26.68 -4.83 6.07
N PHE A 164 25.64 -5.19 6.83
CA PHE A 164 24.42 -4.42 6.86
C PHE A 164 24.62 -3.00 7.43
N ALA A 165 25.39 -2.88 8.52
CA ALA A 165 25.60 -1.60 9.20
C ALA A 165 26.32 -0.59 8.31
N ARG A 166 27.41 -1.02 7.66
CA ARG A 166 28.17 -0.24 6.68
C ARG A 166 27.33 0.11 5.47
N GLY A 167 26.49 -0.81 5.00
CA GLY A 167 25.54 -0.55 3.91
C GLY A 167 24.56 0.57 4.25
N ILE A 168 23.99 0.56 5.46
CA ILE A 168 23.08 1.60 5.95
C ILE A 168 23.79 2.94 6.12
N ASP A 169 24.98 2.98 6.72
CA ASP A 169 25.79 4.21 6.87
C ASP A 169 26.11 4.84 5.51
N MET A 170 26.54 4.03 4.53
CA MET A 170 26.79 4.53 3.17
C MET A 170 25.50 5.04 2.50
N THR A 171 24.38 4.36 2.72
CA THR A 171 23.07 4.79 2.21
C THR A 171 22.67 6.14 2.82
N GLU A 172 22.89 6.34 4.12
CA GLU A 172 22.61 7.61 4.80
C GLU A 172 23.46 8.74 4.24
N ARG A 173 24.78 8.54 4.12
CA ARG A 173 25.69 9.54 3.55
C ARG A 173 25.29 9.93 2.13
N TRP A 174 24.94 8.93 1.31
CA TRP A 174 24.42 9.18 -0.02
C TRP A 174 23.10 9.96 0.01
N ALA A 175 22.17 9.60 0.91
CA ALA A 175 20.87 10.26 1.01
C ALA A 175 20.99 11.73 1.46
N ARG A 176 21.93 12.04 2.36
CA ARG A 176 22.28 13.41 2.78
C ARG A 176 22.91 14.19 1.63
N TRP A 177 23.91 13.60 0.96
CA TRP A 177 24.52 14.20 -0.24
C TRP A 177 23.48 14.50 -1.34
N ALA A 178 22.50 13.61 -1.52
CA ALA A 178 21.41 13.76 -2.48
C ALA A 178 20.27 14.69 -1.99
N ASN A 179 20.40 15.28 -0.80
CA ASN A 179 19.40 16.13 -0.16
C ASN A 179 18.01 15.48 -0.02
N LEU A 180 17.99 14.15 0.18
CA LEU A 180 16.76 13.38 0.45
C LEU A 180 16.40 13.39 1.95
N ILE A 181 17.38 13.67 2.79
CA ILE A 181 17.26 13.80 4.24
C ILE A 181 17.93 15.12 4.63
N PRO A 182 17.27 16.01 5.39
CA PRO A 182 17.86 17.29 5.77
C PRO A 182 19.13 17.07 6.59
N ASP A 183 20.15 17.89 6.34
CA ASP A 183 21.28 18.00 7.25
C ASP A 183 20.84 18.71 8.53
N GLU A 184 21.25 18.16 9.69
CA GLU A 184 20.94 18.71 11.01
C GLU A 184 21.39 20.17 11.18
N ALA A 185 22.31 20.65 10.32
CA ALA A 185 22.79 22.02 10.28
C ALA A 185 21.85 23.03 9.58
N SER A 186 20.70 22.60 9.06
CA SER A 186 19.77 23.45 8.29
C SER A 186 18.46 23.81 9.02
N VAL A 187 18.38 23.59 10.34
CA VAL A 187 17.20 23.93 11.18
C VAL A 187 17.53 25.04 12.17
#